data_AF-A0A8H5QJ68-F1
#
_entry.id   AF-A0A8H5QJ68-F1
#
_cell.length_a   1.000
_cell.length_b   1.000
_cell.length_c   1.000
_cell.angle_alpha   90.00
_cell.angle_beta   90.00
_cell.angle_gamma   90.00
#
_symmetry.space_group_name_H-M   'P 1'
#
loop_
_entity.id
_entity.type
_entity.pdbx_description
1 polymer ?
#
loop_
_entity_poly.entity_id
_entity_poly.type
_entity_poly.pdbx_seq_one_letter_code
_entity_poly.pdbx_strand_id
1 'polypeptide(L)'
;MSEPIIREPGLSTIHPEWEAFEKQFPIPPLLGSPQQLRELKFPKSDSPPIGFSIRDVQVPGYQGATNQLRLYTPDNSSEPLPIVIYVHGGGWTMGDLDSEDKVFENIDSLGGASDKIILGGLSAGGNIAAVLAQRARSAANITFRGQILRVPLVVHQDALPRAEFDFSSYTENATAPVLPTAAVTQCLGYYGAPPEDIRVSPLLAKDFSGLPPAYIQVAGADPLRDDGFAYAERLQQAG
;
A
#
# COMPACT_ATOMS: atom_id res chain seq x y z
N MET A 1 -6.95 15.94 17.67
CA MET A 1 -7.74 16.44 16.53
C MET A 1 -7.07 15.92 15.28
N SER A 2 -7.80 15.26 14.39
CA SER A 2 -7.27 14.81 13.10
C SER A 2 -6.92 16.02 12.23
N GLU A 3 -5.84 15.92 11.46
CA GLU A 3 -5.52 16.93 10.44
C GLU A 3 -6.59 16.94 9.34
N PRO A 4 -6.90 18.09 8.74
CA PRO A 4 -7.89 18.17 7.67
C PRO A 4 -7.43 17.38 6.44
N ILE A 5 -8.38 16.74 5.76
CA ILE A 5 -8.12 16.10 4.46
C ILE A 5 -7.95 17.21 3.42
N ILE A 6 -6.79 17.23 2.78
CA ILE A 6 -6.43 18.28 1.80
C ILE A 6 -6.98 17.90 0.42
N ARG A 7 -8.01 18.61 -0.03
CA ARG A 7 -8.68 18.44 -1.34
C ARG A 7 -8.54 19.72 -2.18
N GLU A 8 -7.35 20.02 -2.65
CA GLU A 8 -7.12 21.23 -3.47
C GLU A 8 -7.79 21.10 -4.86
N PRO A 9 -8.22 22.21 -5.49
CA PRO A 9 -8.65 22.18 -6.88
C PRO A 9 -7.51 21.81 -7.83
N GLY A 10 -7.83 21.17 -8.96
CA GLY A 10 -6.83 20.88 -10.01
C GLY A 10 -5.89 19.72 -9.68
N LEU A 11 -6.22 18.85 -8.73
CA LEU A 11 -5.40 17.67 -8.40
C LEU A 11 -5.13 16.77 -9.62
N SER A 12 -6.07 16.68 -10.57
CA SER A 12 -5.88 15.92 -11.81
C SER A 12 -5.01 16.63 -12.86
N THR A 13 -4.61 17.88 -12.63
CA THR A 13 -3.72 18.60 -13.56
C THR A 13 -2.30 18.05 -13.45
N ILE A 14 -1.76 17.58 -14.58
CA ILE A 14 -0.39 17.08 -14.65
C ILE A 14 0.60 18.22 -14.42
N HIS A 15 1.55 18.03 -13.50
CA HIS A 15 2.57 19.02 -13.21
C HIS A 15 3.58 19.13 -14.37
N PRO A 16 4.05 20.33 -14.76
CA PRO A 16 5.01 20.49 -15.86
C PRO A 16 6.31 19.69 -15.70
N GLU A 17 6.76 19.46 -14.46
CA GLU A 17 7.92 18.60 -14.21
C GLU A 17 7.66 17.13 -14.56
N TRP A 18 6.43 16.64 -14.37
CA TRP A 18 6.03 15.32 -14.82
C TRP A 18 6.07 15.23 -16.35
N GLU A 19 5.52 16.22 -17.05
CA GLU A 19 5.56 16.26 -18.51
C GLU A 19 7.00 16.27 -19.05
N ALA A 20 7.90 17.01 -18.39
CA ALA A 20 9.31 17.04 -18.74
C ALA A 20 9.99 15.68 -18.49
N PHE A 21 9.69 15.05 -17.36
CA PHE A 21 10.19 13.72 -17.00
C PHE A 21 9.72 12.65 -17.99
N GLU A 22 8.42 12.58 -18.29
CA GLU A 22 7.83 11.56 -19.17
C GLU A 22 8.36 11.66 -20.61
N LYS A 23 8.66 12.88 -21.10
CA LYS A 23 9.34 13.08 -22.40
C LYS A 23 10.74 12.45 -22.43
N GLN A 24 11.45 12.44 -21.31
CA GLN A 24 12.81 11.89 -21.21
C GLN A 24 12.79 10.39 -20.85
N PHE A 25 11.82 9.97 -20.05
CA PHE A 25 11.66 8.63 -19.51
C PHE A 25 10.22 8.16 -19.72
N PRO A 26 9.86 7.72 -20.94
CA PRO A 26 8.50 7.27 -21.20
C PRO A 26 8.20 6.02 -20.38
N ILE A 27 7.16 6.08 -19.56
CA ILE A 27 6.68 4.95 -18.77
C ILE A 27 5.47 4.35 -19.50
N PRO A 28 5.52 3.09 -19.95
CA PRO A 28 4.35 2.46 -20.54
C PRO A 28 3.23 2.33 -19.49
N PRO A 29 1.95 2.42 -19.91
CA PRO A 29 0.85 2.16 -18.99
C PRO A 29 0.97 0.73 -18.44
N LEU A 30 0.52 0.53 -17.20
CA LEU A 30 0.52 -0.77 -16.52
C LEU A 30 -0.59 -1.70 -17.05
N LEU A 31 -0.57 -1.96 -18.36
CA LEU A 31 -1.51 -2.81 -19.09
C LEU A 31 -0.76 -3.97 -19.76
N GLY A 32 -1.42 -5.13 -19.86
CA GLY A 32 -0.82 -6.34 -20.42
C GLY A 32 -0.87 -7.52 -19.46
N SER A 33 -0.44 -8.68 -19.93
CA SER A 33 -0.49 -9.91 -19.16
C SER A 33 0.38 -9.85 -17.89
N PRO A 34 0.12 -10.68 -16.87
CA PRO A 34 0.97 -10.76 -15.68
C PRO A 34 2.45 -10.96 -15.99
N GLN A 35 2.77 -11.75 -17.03
CA GLN A 35 4.15 -11.96 -17.46
C GLN A 35 4.77 -10.66 -18.00
N GLN A 36 4.07 -9.97 -18.90
CA GLN A 36 4.55 -8.72 -19.50
C GLN A 36 4.78 -7.65 -18.42
N LEU A 37 3.85 -7.54 -17.46
CA LEU A 37 3.96 -6.58 -16.36
C LEU A 37 5.18 -6.85 -15.46
N ARG A 38 5.49 -8.12 -15.18
CA ARG A 38 6.66 -8.51 -14.38
C ARG A 38 7.99 -8.27 -15.09
N GLU A 39 7.97 -8.20 -16.42
CA GLU A 39 9.16 -7.93 -17.23
C GLU A 39 9.44 -6.42 -17.40
N LEU A 40 8.52 -5.55 -16.99
CA LEU A 40 8.71 -4.09 -17.03
C LEU A 40 9.88 -3.66 -16.13
N LYS A 41 10.73 -2.78 -16.65
CA LYS A 41 11.86 -2.19 -15.93
C LYS A 41 11.59 -0.73 -15.64
N PHE A 42 11.54 -0.39 -14.36
CA PHE A 42 11.48 1.00 -13.92
C PHE A 42 12.89 1.54 -13.65
N PRO A 43 13.13 2.85 -13.86
CA PRO A 43 14.36 3.50 -13.41
C PRO A 43 14.58 3.24 -11.92
N LYS A 44 15.76 2.75 -11.55
CA LYS A 44 16.14 2.48 -10.16
C LYS A 44 17.56 2.94 -9.90
N SER A 45 17.86 3.28 -8.65
CA SER A 45 19.24 3.48 -8.19
C SER A 45 19.92 2.12 -8.01
N ASP A 46 21.13 1.97 -8.54
CA ASP A 46 21.96 0.78 -8.33
C ASP A 46 22.77 0.85 -7.02
N SER A 47 22.78 2.01 -6.35
CA SER A 47 23.49 2.17 -5.08
C SER A 47 22.65 1.65 -3.90
N PRO A 48 23.20 0.78 -3.04
CA PRO A 48 22.50 0.37 -1.83
C PRO A 48 22.29 1.59 -0.90
N PRO A 49 21.24 1.57 -0.06
CA PRO A 49 21.07 2.57 0.99
C PRO A 49 22.33 2.73 1.85
N ILE A 50 22.74 3.97 2.09
CA ILE A 50 23.88 4.31 2.96
C ILE A 50 23.43 4.29 4.42
N GLY A 51 24.25 3.73 5.32
CA GLY A 51 23.99 3.71 6.76
C GLY A 51 23.15 2.53 7.25
N PHE A 52 22.98 1.51 6.41
CA PHE A 52 22.23 0.30 6.73
C PHE A 52 23.02 -0.97 6.37
N SER A 53 22.95 -1.94 7.27
CA SER A 53 23.25 -3.33 6.97
C SER A 53 22.01 -4.00 6.35
N ILE A 54 22.21 -4.74 5.26
CA ILE A 54 21.12 -5.31 4.46
C ILE A 54 21.31 -6.82 4.40
N ARG A 55 20.26 -7.58 4.74
CA ARG A 55 20.26 -9.04 4.63
C ARG A 55 18.89 -9.57 4.26
N ASP A 56 18.89 -10.66 3.48
CA ASP A 56 17.67 -11.39 3.14
C ASP A 56 17.46 -12.54 4.13
N VAL A 57 16.21 -12.77 4.53
CA VAL A 57 15.82 -13.87 5.41
C VAL A 57 14.57 -14.55 4.88
N GLN A 58 14.43 -15.84 5.19
CA GLN A 58 13.19 -16.56 4.95
C GLN A 58 12.41 -16.67 6.26
N VAL A 59 11.13 -16.39 6.22
CA VAL A 59 10.22 -16.66 7.33
C VAL A 59 9.13 -17.62 6.87
N PRO A 60 8.57 -18.46 7.74
CA PRO A 60 7.46 -19.31 7.34
C PRO A 60 6.29 -18.43 6.86
N GLY A 61 5.44 -18.95 5.99
CA GLY A 61 4.26 -18.26 5.46
C GLY A 61 2.96 -19.02 5.72
N TYR A 62 1.88 -18.55 5.11
CA TYR A 62 0.55 -19.17 5.21
C TYR A 62 0.55 -20.57 4.57
N GLN A 63 -0.12 -21.54 5.20
CA GLN A 63 -0.28 -22.92 4.70
C GLN A 63 1.00 -23.62 4.22
N GLY A 64 2.12 -23.39 4.92
CA GLY A 64 3.40 -24.04 4.61
C GLY A 64 4.18 -23.38 3.47
N ALA A 65 3.70 -22.25 2.95
CA ALA A 65 4.51 -21.39 2.09
C ALA A 65 5.71 -20.82 2.86
N THR A 66 6.68 -20.26 2.12
CA THR A 66 7.83 -19.54 2.66
C THR A 66 7.82 -18.14 2.09
N ASN A 67 8.13 -17.18 2.96
CA ASN A 67 8.11 -15.76 2.69
C ASN A 67 9.54 -15.22 2.72
N GLN A 68 9.86 -14.25 1.85
CA GLN A 68 11.20 -13.69 1.71
C GLN A 68 11.22 -12.23 2.17
N LEU A 69 11.92 -11.94 3.26
CA LEU A 69 12.08 -10.58 3.75
C LEU A 69 13.47 -10.04 3.41
N ARG A 70 13.54 -8.72 3.17
CA ARG A 70 14.79 -7.97 3.20
C ARG A 70 14.80 -7.04 4.40
N LEU A 71 15.78 -7.22 5.27
CA LEU A 71 15.95 -6.43 6.49
C LEU A 71 16.96 -5.33 6.24
N TYR A 72 16.60 -4.11 6.63
CA TYR A 72 17.46 -2.93 6.63
C TYR A 72 17.67 -2.51 8.09
N THR A 73 18.88 -2.69 8.62
CA THR A 73 19.21 -2.36 10.02
C THR A 73 20.23 -1.23 10.07
N PRO A 74 19.95 -0.10 10.73
CA PRO A 74 20.91 1.00 10.89
C PRO A 74 22.25 0.54 11.51
N ASP A 75 23.38 0.95 10.95
CA ASP A 75 24.71 0.42 11.29
C ASP A 75 25.17 0.66 12.75
N ASN A 76 24.52 1.57 13.49
CA ASN A 76 24.92 1.97 14.85
C ASN A 76 23.80 1.80 15.90
N SER A 77 22.87 0.85 15.70
CA SER A 77 21.83 0.58 16.70
C SER A 77 22.35 -0.29 17.85
N SER A 78 22.20 0.18 19.09
CA SER A 78 22.58 -0.56 20.31
C SER A 78 21.38 -1.09 21.12
N GLU A 79 20.16 -0.74 20.73
CA GLU A 79 18.90 -1.05 21.43
C GLU A 79 17.87 -1.64 20.46
N PRO A 80 16.87 -2.42 20.93
CA PRO A 80 15.76 -2.89 20.10
C PRO A 80 15.04 -1.73 19.39
N LEU A 81 15.05 -1.77 18.05
CA LEU A 81 14.49 -0.69 17.23
C LEU A 81 12.98 -0.85 17.01
N PRO A 82 12.24 0.24 16.82
CA PRO A 82 10.95 0.19 16.15
C PRO A 82 11.08 -0.49 14.79
N ILE A 83 10.08 -1.27 14.39
CA ILE A 83 10.06 -1.94 13.08
C ILE A 83 9.04 -1.27 12.18
N VAL A 84 9.46 -1.03 10.93
CA VAL A 84 8.55 -0.73 9.83
C VAL A 84 8.49 -1.97 8.95
N ILE A 85 7.30 -2.57 8.83
CA ILE A 85 7.03 -3.59 7.82
C ILE A 85 6.44 -2.88 6.61
N TYR A 86 7.08 -3.04 5.46
CA TYR A 86 6.70 -2.35 4.24
C TYR A 86 6.34 -3.35 3.14
N VAL A 87 5.11 -3.26 2.62
CA VAL A 87 4.62 -4.09 1.51
C VAL A 87 4.69 -3.32 0.20
N HIS A 88 5.32 -3.95 -0.79
CA HIS A 88 5.44 -3.38 -2.12
C HIS A 88 4.08 -3.25 -2.83
N GLY A 89 4.01 -2.34 -3.80
CA GLY A 89 2.87 -2.23 -4.72
C GLY A 89 2.98 -3.21 -5.88
N GLY A 90 2.16 -2.99 -6.92
CA GLY A 90 2.19 -3.80 -8.13
C GLY A 90 0.92 -4.61 -8.40
N GLY A 91 -0.23 -4.15 -7.88
CA GLY A 91 -1.54 -4.71 -8.22
C GLY A 91 -1.65 -6.21 -7.97
N TRP A 92 -1.02 -6.70 -6.89
CA TRP A 92 -0.91 -8.12 -6.53
C TRP A 92 -0.31 -9.03 -7.62
N THR A 93 0.27 -8.43 -8.67
CA THR A 93 0.67 -9.12 -9.89
C THR A 93 2.17 -8.98 -10.12
N MET A 94 2.74 -7.80 -9.87
CA MET A 94 4.16 -7.46 -10.03
C MET A 94 4.77 -6.97 -8.70
N GLY A 95 6.10 -6.84 -8.67
CA GLY A 95 6.87 -6.51 -7.47
C GLY A 95 7.46 -7.73 -6.75
N ASP A 96 8.39 -7.46 -5.84
CA ASP A 96 9.09 -8.38 -4.92
C ASP A 96 9.46 -7.55 -3.65
N LEU A 97 9.85 -7.99 -2.45
CA LEU A 97 10.09 -9.28 -1.80
C LEU A 97 9.06 -9.45 -0.65
N ASP A 98 8.22 -10.47 -0.76
CA ASP A 98 6.95 -10.67 -0.05
C ASP A 98 6.99 -10.68 1.49
N SER A 99 5.89 -10.27 2.14
CA SER A 99 5.06 -11.10 3.05
C SER A 99 4.51 -10.43 4.30
N GLU A 100 3.42 -11.01 4.87
CA GLU A 100 2.92 -10.75 6.24
C GLU A 100 2.29 -12.01 6.92
N ASP A 101 1.81 -11.83 8.17
CA ASP A 101 1.33 -12.77 9.23
C ASP A 101 2.42 -13.42 10.11
N LYS A 102 3.48 -14.05 9.57
CA LYS A 102 4.48 -14.77 10.40
C LYS A 102 5.76 -14.01 10.71
N VAL A 103 5.94 -12.84 10.11
CA VAL A 103 7.02 -11.88 10.47
C VAL A 103 6.90 -11.50 11.95
N PHE A 104 5.66 -11.32 12.43
CA PHE A 104 5.37 -10.88 13.79
C PHE A 104 5.75 -11.92 14.85
N GLU A 105 5.60 -13.21 14.56
CA GLU A 105 5.99 -14.29 15.47
C GLU A 105 7.52 -14.37 15.67
N ASN A 106 8.29 -13.83 14.72
CA ASN A 106 9.75 -13.89 14.71
C ASN A 106 10.41 -12.54 14.99
N ILE A 107 9.64 -11.53 15.40
CA ILE A 107 10.05 -10.12 15.44
C ILE A 107 11.33 -9.86 16.25
N ASP A 108 11.48 -10.52 17.40
CA ASP A 108 12.67 -10.40 18.24
C ASP A 108 13.92 -10.95 17.54
N SER A 109 13.78 -12.05 16.79
CA SER A 109 14.87 -12.65 15.99
C SER A 109 15.30 -11.77 14.81
N LEU A 110 14.44 -10.84 14.41
CA LEU A 110 14.69 -9.85 13.35
C LEU A 110 15.32 -8.56 13.89
N GLY A 111 15.45 -8.42 15.22
CA GLY A 111 16.18 -7.34 15.86
C GLY A 111 15.34 -6.10 16.23
N GLY A 112 14.02 -6.24 16.37
CA GLY A 112 13.20 -5.10 16.78
C GLY A 112 12.17 -5.38 17.86
N ALA A 113 11.51 -4.30 18.25
CA ALA A 113 10.63 -4.25 19.40
C ALA A 113 9.18 -4.55 19.00
N SER A 114 8.65 -5.65 19.52
CA SER A 114 7.29 -6.14 19.24
C SER A 114 6.18 -5.15 19.61
N ASP A 115 6.44 -4.21 20.53
CA ASP A 115 5.52 -3.15 20.96
C ASP A 115 5.59 -1.86 20.11
N LYS A 116 6.45 -1.84 19.08
CA LYS A 116 6.75 -0.67 18.23
C LYS A 116 6.78 -1.01 16.74
N ILE A 117 5.67 -1.55 16.24
CA ILE A 117 5.54 -1.94 14.83
C ILE A 117 4.67 -0.93 14.07
N ILE A 118 5.16 -0.45 12.93
CA ILE A 118 4.44 0.38 11.96
C ILE A 118 4.26 -0.44 10.69
N LEU A 119 3.04 -0.47 10.15
CA LEU A 119 2.78 -1.02 8.83
C LEU A 119 2.92 0.06 7.77
N GLY A 120 3.37 -0.30 6.58
CA GLY A 120 3.43 0.61 5.45
C GLY A 120 3.26 -0.13 4.13
N GLY A 121 2.77 0.58 3.12
CA GLY A 121 2.73 0.02 1.78
C GLY A 121 2.32 0.99 0.70
N LEU A 122 2.59 0.59 -0.54
CA LEU A 122 2.27 1.33 -1.76
C LEU A 122 1.17 0.62 -2.55
N SER A 123 0.13 1.31 -2.99
CA SER A 123 -0.92 0.75 -3.85
C SER A 123 -1.53 -0.54 -3.28
N ALA A 124 -1.41 -1.67 -3.96
CA ALA A 124 -1.79 -2.99 -3.45
C ALA A 124 -1.09 -3.37 -2.13
N GLY A 125 0.12 -2.88 -1.86
CA GLY A 125 0.76 -3.03 -0.55
C GLY A 125 0.13 -2.15 0.52
N GLY A 126 -0.37 -0.96 0.13
CA GLY A 126 -1.18 -0.11 1.01
C GLY A 126 -2.52 -0.78 1.37
N ASN A 127 -3.12 -1.51 0.42
CA ASN A 127 -4.28 -2.37 0.68
C ASN A 127 -3.97 -3.42 1.76
N ILE A 128 -2.89 -4.19 1.58
CA ILE A 128 -2.48 -5.24 2.50
C ILE A 128 -2.21 -4.66 3.90
N ALA A 129 -1.50 -3.53 3.99
CA ALA A 129 -1.25 -2.85 5.26
C ALA A 129 -2.55 -2.44 5.98
N ALA A 130 -3.53 -1.89 5.25
CA ALA A 130 -4.85 -1.54 5.79
C ALA A 130 -5.62 -2.77 6.28
N VAL A 131 -5.62 -3.86 5.51
CA VAL A 131 -6.27 -5.13 5.89
C VAL A 131 -5.64 -5.70 7.15
N LEU A 132 -4.31 -5.64 7.27
CA LEU A 132 -3.61 -6.20 8.43
C LEU A 132 -3.80 -5.36 9.68
N ALA A 133 -3.86 -4.03 9.55
CA ALA A 133 -4.28 -3.16 10.65
C ALA A 133 -5.67 -3.57 11.18
N GLN A 134 -6.63 -3.82 10.29
CA GLN A 134 -7.98 -4.27 10.67
C GLN A 134 -7.99 -5.69 11.26
N ARG A 135 -7.18 -6.61 10.74
CA ARG A 135 -7.08 -7.99 11.26
C ARG A 135 -6.41 -8.02 12.63
N ALA A 136 -5.32 -7.28 12.83
CA ALA A 136 -4.60 -7.24 14.10
C ALA A 136 -5.43 -6.70 15.24
N ARG A 137 -6.35 -5.75 14.99
CA ARG A 137 -7.34 -5.35 16.00
C ARG A 137 -8.11 -6.54 16.59
N SER A 138 -8.39 -7.56 15.77
CA SER A 138 -9.13 -8.75 16.19
C SER A 138 -8.22 -9.85 16.77
N ALA A 139 -6.89 -9.72 16.65
CA ALA A 139 -5.90 -10.68 17.11
C ALA A 139 -5.15 -10.14 18.33
N ALA A 140 -5.32 -10.79 19.49
CA ALA A 140 -4.84 -10.26 20.77
C ALA A 140 -3.31 -10.18 20.95
N ASN A 141 -2.52 -10.60 19.96
CA ASN A 141 -1.07 -10.80 20.08
C ASN A 141 -0.22 -9.70 19.43
N ILE A 142 -0.78 -8.79 18.64
CA ILE A 142 0.00 -7.77 17.91
C ILE A 142 -0.72 -6.42 17.98
N THR A 143 0.02 -5.36 18.29
CA THR A 143 -0.50 -3.98 18.25
C THR A 143 0.37 -3.14 17.33
N PHE A 144 -0.23 -2.59 16.27
CA PHE A 144 0.43 -1.62 15.41
C PHE A 144 0.36 -0.22 16.02
N ARG A 145 1.45 0.53 15.87
CA ARG A 145 1.58 1.91 16.36
C ARG A 145 1.30 2.96 15.29
N GLY A 146 1.23 2.53 14.03
CA GLY A 146 0.88 3.37 12.90
C GLY A 146 0.72 2.57 11.61
N GLN A 147 0.09 3.19 10.63
CA GLN A 147 -0.02 2.69 9.26
C GLN A 147 0.33 3.79 8.24
N ILE A 148 1.16 3.47 7.24
CA ILE A 148 1.60 4.38 6.17
C ILE A 148 1.02 3.86 4.85
N LEU A 149 -0.05 4.48 4.36
CA LEU A 149 -0.77 4.02 3.18
C LEU A 149 -0.48 4.98 2.01
N ARG A 150 0.27 4.54 1.00
CA ARG A 150 0.64 5.36 -0.16
C ARG A 150 -0.17 4.93 -1.37
N VAL A 151 -0.90 5.86 -1.98
CA VAL A 151 -1.84 5.65 -3.10
C VAL A 151 -2.64 4.35 -2.98
N PRO A 152 -3.26 4.09 -1.81
CA PRO A 152 -3.80 2.77 -1.53
C PRO A 152 -5.04 2.49 -2.37
N LEU A 153 -5.16 1.27 -2.88
CA LEU A 153 -6.44 0.75 -3.36
C LEU A 153 -7.16 0.17 -2.15
N VAL A 154 -8.32 0.67 -1.75
CA VAL A 154 -9.01 0.20 -0.51
C VAL A 154 -10.41 -0.35 -0.77
N VAL A 155 -10.85 -0.35 -2.02
CA VAL A 155 -12.14 -0.89 -2.42
C VAL A 155 -12.11 -1.36 -3.87
N HIS A 156 -12.74 -2.50 -4.14
CA HIS A 156 -12.92 -3.02 -5.48
C HIS A 156 -13.88 -2.11 -6.30
N GLN A 157 -13.59 -1.87 -7.58
CA GLN A 157 -14.37 -0.95 -8.43
C GLN A 157 -15.86 -1.34 -8.57
N ASP A 158 -16.16 -2.64 -8.50
CA ASP A 158 -17.54 -3.16 -8.52
C ASP A 158 -18.29 -3.07 -7.17
N ALA A 159 -17.62 -2.65 -6.09
CA ALA A 159 -18.19 -2.55 -4.74
C ALA A 159 -18.05 -1.14 -4.13
N LEU A 160 -17.91 -0.11 -4.98
CA LEU A 160 -17.72 1.27 -4.54
C LEU A 160 -18.95 1.79 -3.78
N PRO A 161 -18.82 2.23 -2.51
CA PRO A 161 -19.91 2.83 -1.74
C PRO A 161 -20.17 4.29 -2.17
N ARG A 162 -20.57 4.50 -3.43
CA ARG A 162 -20.78 5.84 -4.05
C ARG A 162 -21.88 6.67 -3.39
N ALA A 163 -22.72 6.06 -2.56
CA ALA A 163 -23.70 6.78 -1.76
C ALA A 163 -23.07 7.50 -0.55
N GLU A 164 -21.87 7.08 -0.14
CA GLU A 164 -21.18 7.60 1.05
C GLU A 164 -19.96 8.44 0.69
N PHE A 165 -19.25 8.10 -0.38
CA PHE A 165 -17.98 8.73 -0.76
C PHE A 165 -17.94 9.08 -2.24
N ASP A 166 -17.15 10.11 -2.56
CA ASP A 166 -16.81 10.47 -3.93
C ASP A 166 -15.77 9.49 -4.49
N PHE A 167 -15.91 9.15 -5.76
CA PHE A 167 -15.00 8.29 -6.53
C PHE A 167 -14.93 8.80 -7.97
N SER A 168 -14.95 10.13 -8.15
CA SER A 168 -14.85 10.79 -9.45
C SER A 168 -13.47 10.61 -10.07
N SER A 169 -12.42 10.39 -9.26
CA SER A 169 -11.04 10.16 -9.70
C SER A 169 -10.92 9.05 -10.73
N TYR A 170 -11.72 7.97 -10.63
CA TYR A 170 -11.72 6.91 -11.63
C TYR A 170 -12.13 7.39 -13.04
N THR A 171 -12.99 8.41 -13.12
CA THR A 171 -13.43 9.03 -14.38
C THR A 171 -12.50 10.18 -14.79
N GLU A 172 -12.17 11.07 -13.86
CA GLU A 172 -11.26 12.21 -14.09
C GLU A 172 -9.88 11.76 -14.56
N ASN A 173 -9.37 10.68 -13.96
CA ASN A 173 -8.03 10.13 -14.21
C ASN A 173 -8.08 8.85 -15.05
N ALA A 174 -9.14 8.65 -15.85
CA ALA A 174 -9.34 7.44 -16.66
C ALA A 174 -8.14 7.09 -17.56
N THR A 175 -7.44 8.11 -18.05
CA THR A 175 -6.26 8.02 -18.90
C THR A 175 -4.98 8.52 -18.21
N ALA A 176 -4.93 8.46 -16.87
CA ALA A 176 -3.76 8.92 -16.12
C ALA A 176 -2.47 8.23 -16.58
N PRO A 177 -1.33 8.96 -16.55
CA PRO A 177 -0.05 8.39 -16.88
C PRO A 177 0.30 7.27 -15.88
N VAL A 178 1.01 6.25 -16.34
CA VAL A 178 1.36 5.03 -15.58
C VAL A 178 0.16 4.14 -15.24
N LEU A 179 -0.83 4.63 -14.49
CA LEU A 179 -1.95 3.85 -13.98
C LEU A 179 -3.30 4.37 -14.52
N PRO A 180 -3.69 4.02 -15.76
CA PRO A 180 -5.04 4.30 -16.24
C PRO A 180 -6.07 3.45 -15.48
N THR A 181 -7.33 3.88 -15.45
CA THR A 181 -8.42 3.16 -14.76
C THR A 181 -8.57 1.72 -15.25
N ALA A 182 -8.31 1.46 -16.55
CA ALA A 182 -8.31 0.11 -17.11
C ALA A 182 -7.23 -0.81 -16.48
N ALA A 183 -6.09 -0.25 -16.06
CA ALA A 183 -5.05 -1.02 -15.38
C ALA A 183 -5.51 -1.45 -13.98
N VAL A 184 -6.25 -0.61 -13.27
CA VAL A 184 -6.86 -0.97 -11.97
C VAL A 184 -7.83 -2.15 -12.14
N THR A 185 -8.73 -2.07 -13.13
CA THR A 185 -9.68 -3.15 -13.44
C THR A 185 -8.96 -4.45 -13.79
N GLN A 186 -7.88 -4.36 -14.57
CA GLN A 186 -7.07 -5.51 -14.94
C GLN A 186 -6.40 -6.16 -13.73
N CYS A 187 -5.78 -5.36 -12.85
CA CYS A 187 -5.14 -5.86 -11.62
C CYS A 187 -6.13 -6.58 -10.70
N LEU A 188 -7.31 -5.99 -10.49
CA LEU A 188 -8.38 -6.63 -9.71
C LEU A 188 -8.86 -7.94 -10.37
N GLY A 189 -8.98 -7.95 -11.71
CA GLY A 189 -9.32 -9.15 -12.47
C GLY A 189 -8.29 -10.29 -12.34
N TYR A 190 -6.99 -9.97 -12.30
CA TYR A 190 -5.94 -10.97 -12.04
C TYR A 190 -5.93 -11.46 -10.61
N TYR A 191 -6.20 -10.57 -9.64
CA TYR A 191 -6.29 -10.95 -8.23
C TYR A 191 -7.50 -11.84 -7.95
N GLY A 192 -8.64 -11.58 -8.61
CA GLY A 192 -9.79 -12.49 -8.65
C GLY A 192 -10.54 -12.63 -7.31
N ALA A 193 -10.37 -11.67 -6.39
CA ALA A 193 -11.09 -11.67 -5.12
C ALA A 193 -12.54 -11.18 -5.28
N PRO A 194 -13.50 -11.70 -4.49
CA PRO A 194 -14.86 -11.17 -4.49
C PRO A 194 -14.88 -9.68 -4.13
N PRO A 195 -15.57 -8.81 -4.88
CA PRO A 195 -15.53 -7.35 -4.68
C PRO A 195 -15.88 -6.88 -3.26
N GLU A 196 -16.81 -7.57 -2.61
CA GLU A 196 -17.33 -7.24 -1.27
C GLU A 196 -16.48 -7.83 -0.13
N ASP A 197 -15.45 -8.64 -0.43
CA ASP A 197 -14.60 -9.22 0.61
C ASP A 197 -13.72 -8.12 1.22
N ILE A 198 -13.83 -7.90 2.52
CA ILE A 198 -13.06 -6.87 3.24
C ILE A 198 -11.54 -7.07 3.18
N ARG A 199 -11.07 -8.26 2.76
CA ARG A 199 -9.65 -8.56 2.55
C ARG A 199 -9.09 -8.02 1.23
N VAL A 200 -9.97 -7.58 0.31
CA VAL A 200 -9.61 -6.78 -0.88
C VAL A 200 -10.20 -5.37 -0.80
N SER A 201 -11.34 -5.21 -0.11
CA SER A 201 -12.06 -3.95 0.06
C SER A 201 -12.13 -3.53 1.53
N PRO A 202 -11.00 -3.21 2.20
CA PRO A 202 -10.99 -2.84 3.62
C PRO A 202 -11.82 -1.59 3.93
N LEU A 203 -12.15 -0.75 2.93
CA LEU A 203 -13.08 0.38 3.10
C LEU A 203 -14.48 -0.08 3.56
N LEU A 204 -14.89 -1.29 3.17
CA LEU A 204 -16.22 -1.86 3.47
C LEU A 204 -16.32 -2.46 4.87
N ALA A 205 -15.24 -2.41 5.67
CA ALA A 205 -15.29 -2.83 7.05
C ALA A 205 -16.36 -2.03 7.82
N LYS A 206 -17.10 -2.73 8.68
CA LYS A 206 -18.19 -2.12 9.48
C LYS A 206 -17.70 -1.31 10.67
N ASP A 207 -16.44 -1.52 11.06
CA ASP A 207 -15.85 -0.93 12.25
C ASP A 207 -14.42 -0.53 11.94
N PHE A 208 -14.11 0.74 12.20
CA PHE A 208 -12.80 1.37 12.07
C PHE A 208 -12.24 1.82 13.43
N SER A 209 -12.97 1.59 14.52
CA SER A 209 -12.52 1.98 15.86
C SER A 209 -11.29 1.19 16.29
N GLY A 210 -10.41 1.86 17.04
CA GLY A 210 -9.19 1.26 17.59
C GLY A 210 -8.11 0.91 16.55
N LEU A 211 -8.26 1.34 15.29
CA LEU A 211 -7.20 1.21 14.29
C LEU A 211 -6.02 2.16 14.62
N PRO A 212 -4.78 1.78 14.24
CA PRO A 212 -3.62 2.61 14.52
C PRO A 212 -3.69 3.93 13.72
N PRO A 213 -3.06 5.01 14.23
CA PRO A 213 -2.94 6.28 13.51
C PRO A 213 -2.41 6.08 12.09
N ALA A 214 -3.00 6.77 11.12
CA ALA A 214 -2.69 6.61 9.72
C ALA A 214 -2.03 7.85 9.12
N TYR A 215 -0.99 7.63 8.32
CA TYR A 215 -0.52 8.57 7.31
C TYR A 215 -0.99 8.07 5.95
N ILE A 216 -1.77 8.87 5.22
CA ILE A 216 -2.31 8.50 3.91
C ILE A 216 -1.79 9.50 2.88
N GLN A 217 -1.04 9.02 1.90
CA GLN A 217 -0.58 9.80 0.76
C GLN A 217 -1.38 9.43 -0.47
N VAL A 218 -1.84 10.42 -1.22
CA VAL A 218 -2.48 10.25 -2.54
C VAL A 218 -1.65 10.94 -3.63
N ALA A 219 -1.90 10.57 -4.88
CA ALA A 219 -1.46 11.32 -6.06
C ALA A 219 -2.69 11.93 -6.73
N GLY A 220 -2.59 13.18 -7.20
CA GLY A 220 -3.77 13.90 -7.70
C GLY A 220 -4.30 13.36 -9.05
N ALA A 221 -3.38 13.09 -9.98
CA ALA A 221 -3.68 12.48 -11.28
C ALA A 221 -3.59 10.94 -11.21
N ASP A 222 -4.36 10.34 -10.30
CA ASP A 222 -4.40 8.90 -10.04
C ASP A 222 -5.86 8.44 -9.86
N PRO A 223 -6.33 7.37 -10.52
CA PRO A 223 -7.65 6.81 -10.28
C PRO A 223 -7.92 6.46 -8.81
N LEU A 224 -6.88 6.06 -8.05
CA LEU A 224 -6.96 5.68 -6.64
C LEU A 224 -6.91 6.88 -5.68
N ARG A 225 -6.92 8.12 -6.19
CA ARG A 225 -6.92 9.32 -5.34
C ARG A 225 -8.05 9.29 -4.32
N ASP A 226 -9.27 9.03 -4.79
CA ASP A 226 -10.44 9.12 -3.94
C ASP A 226 -10.59 7.90 -3.01
N ASP A 227 -9.97 6.76 -3.32
CA ASP A 227 -9.83 5.63 -2.38
C ASP A 227 -9.13 6.08 -1.09
N GLY A 228 -8.00 6.79 -1.24
CA GLY A 228 -7.25 7.32 -0.09
C GLY A 228 -8.07 8.32 0.72
N PHE A 229 -8.83 9.21 0.05
CA PHE A 229 -9.72 10.14 0.74
C PHE A 229 -10.86 9.43 1.48
N ALA A 230 -11.53 8.46 0.85
CA ALA A 230 -12.62 7.71 1.46
C ALA A 230 -12.14 6.94 2.71
N TYR A 231 -10.96 6.32 2.64
CA TYR A 231 -10.39 5.62 3.80
C TYR A 231 -10.02 6.58 4.94
N ALA A 232 -9.45 7.74 4.61
CA ALA A 232 -9.15 8.79 5.58
C ALA A 232 -10.42 9.29 6.29
N GLU A 233 -11.51 9.49 5.55
CA GLU A 233 -12.81 9.90 6.11
C GLU A 233 -13.38 8.84 7.05
N ARG A 234 -13.31 7.55 6.68
CA ARG A 234 -13.74 6.45 7.56
C ARG A 234 -12.95 6.40 8.87
N LEU A 235 -11.63 6.61 8.81
CA LEU A 235 -10.80 6.69 10.01
C LEU A 235 -11.16 7.90 10.87
N GLN A 236 -11.31 9.10 10.28
CA GLN A 236 -11.67 10.31 11.02
C GLN A 236 -13.05 10.19 11.70
N GLN A 237 -14.01 9.52 11.06
CA GLN A 237 -15.33 9.25 11.63
C GLN A 237 -15.28 8.29 12.82
N ALA A 238 -14.28 7.41 12.88
CA ALA A 238 -14.13 6.41 13.93
C ALA A 238 -13.33 6.87 15.16
N GLY A 239 -12.66 8.04 15.06
CA GLY A 239 -11.83 8.63 16.12
C GLY A 239 -10.37 8.20 16.09
#